data_AF-A0ABD1ASZ2-F1
#
_entry.id   AF-A0ABD1ASZ2-F1
#
_cell.length_a   1.000
_cell.length_b   1.000
_cell.length_c   1.000
_cell.angle_alpha   90.00
_cell.angle_beta   90.00
_cell.angle_gamma   90.00
#
_symmetry.space_group_name_H-M   'P 1'
#
loop_
_entity.id
_entity.type
_entity.pdbx_description
1 polymer ?
#
loop_
_entity_poly.entity_id
_entity_poly.type
_entity_poly.pdbx_seq_one_letter_code
_entity_poly.pdbx_strand_id
1 'polypeptide(L)'
;MERLEDELIRRSEPESLVSVTVGRFMSTLLSARPKKLRESIPRLSTDSQKGSSGKCLLFNSFFFFGIYVCTYIGCFLFDGFVICLFSMAAFGSIDEALWFLEKCDRDAAERDEAIDEILVPIIEHTLRFKGSKHSNSAMLLLNWLFQDEVLFQAVSRNLSKIIVRNEDRFLQLGWCLLIRSLVECEDAGDQGFWNGIREKHSMFVEVVSSCVPHLLMIVRNGSILQDGYEVPSRLSVSAADCLLSITGALAKRDNTLANSPKPSAVTGSHQPVALIPNISEKKKKQSPLPENSNSEVNCILWNHLEESTLLVQCLFAWNRKTRLLHAKGLSQVLKWLEELKEHHGSSQKEAGTEVSTGGPLLLSSCWKHYSVLLHMEDQKFSKISKELLEQYLSGIKYYSESYPQGCSDTKTGGIETQKFFLNCLCLLLARFEGNKFESTLSEFGMKLVPCLLHQLRSNNEDISEGVIAIFKAVLFKLQSQSGDSFSDTMCVDVVIPSLLHLLDERDGAVKAISVLLADYCFKNADNNCLSEVLQRLVSGTTVQRLNSMDVISEVILMSKHSFPSHIPWKEIADCLLKCIGEEETYIRQQTSELLKSIGWSSFCFCTHFVLVGLRFAFICGRDHFLLLAVVCLL
;
A
#
# COMPACT_ATOMS: atom_id res chain seq x y z
N MET A 1 -7.48 21.12 -14.71
CA MET A 1 -8.56 20.32 -14.09
C MET A 1 -8.96 20.87 -12.72
N GLU A 2 -8.17 21.73 -12.06
CA GLU A 2 -8.51 22.41 -10.79
C GLU A 2 -9.60 23.49 -10.89
N ARG A 3 -9.88 24.06 -12.08
CA ARG A 3 -10.81 25.20 -12.23
C ARG A 3 -12.27 24.84 -12.50
N LEU A 4 -12.59 23.56 -12.73
CA LEU A 4 -13.96 23.13 -13.03
C LEU A 4 -14.65 22.45 -11.83
N GLU A 5 -13.94 22.23 -10.72
CA GLU A 5 -14.49 21.61 -9.51
C GLU A 5 -15.11 22.64 -8.54
N ASP A 6 -14.73 23.92 -8.63
CA ASP A 6 -15.25 25.00 -7.76
C ASP A 6 -16.69 25.44 -8.14
N GLU A 7 -17.21 25.02 -9.28
CA GLU A 7 -18.43 25.60 -9.88
C GLU A 7 -19.70 24.71 -9.74
N LEU A 8 -19.61 23.60 -9.00
CA LEU A 8 -20.72 22.66 -8.75
C LEU A 8 -21.34 22.77 -7.34
N ILE A 9 -21.34 23.97 -6.76
CA ILE A 9 -22.14 24.29 -5.57
C ILE A 9 -23.59 24.55 -5.99
N ARG A 10 -24.36 23.50 -6.27
CA ARG A 10 -25.83 23.60 -6.31
C ARG A 10 -26.40 23.03 -5.01
N ARG A 11 -26.67 23.94 -4.08
CA ARG A 11 -27.36 23.68 -2.81
C ARG A 11 -28.82 23.30 -3.09
N SER A 12 -29.34 22.28 -2.41
CA SER A 12 -30.77 22.18 -2.10
C SER A 12 -31.14 23.31 -1.13
N GLU A 13 -32.32 23.89 -1.31
CA GLU A 13 -32.86 24.87 -0.35
C GLU A 13 -33.12 24.18 0.99
N PRO A 14 -32.78 24.81 2.13
CA PRO A 14 -33.05 24.22 3.45
C PRO A 14 -34.56 24.16 3.68
N GLU A 15 -35.10 22.96 3.89
CA GLU A 15 -36.55 22.69 4.01
C GLU A 15 -37.15 23.17 5.35
N SER A 16 -36.33 23.65 6.30
CA SER A 16 -36.76 24.00 7.67
C SER A 16 -35.91 25.10 8.31
N LEU A 17 -36.54 25.93 9.16
CA LEU A 17 -35.89 26.95 10.01
C LEU A 17 -34.83 26.32 10.95
N VAL A 18 -35.04 25.07 11.35
CA VAL A 18 -34.09 24.29 12.17
C VAL A 18 -32.82 24.02 11.37
N SER A 19 -32.96 23.57 10.12
CA SER A 19 -31.85 23.30 9.19
C SER A 19 -30.98 24.54 8.93
N VAL A 20 -31.62 25.70 8.76
CA VAL A 20 -30.91 27.00 8.62
C VAL A 20 -30.11 27.34 9.88
N THR A 21 -30.67 27.05 11.06
CA THR A 21 -30.06 27.35 12.36
C THR A 21 -28.87 26.42 12.61
N VAL A 22 -29.03 25.11 12.39
CA VAL A 22 -27.96 24.11 12.45
C VAL A 22 -26.82 24.49 11.50
N GLY A 23 -27.13 24.85 10.25
CA GLY A 23 -26.13 25.26 9.27
C GLY A 23 -25.28 26.47 9.70
N ARG A 24 -25.87 27.46 10.39
CA ARG A 24 -25.15 28.63 10.92
C ARG A 24 -24.23 28.27 12.08
N PHE A 25 -24.68 27.43 13.00
CA PHE A 25 -23.86 26.94 14.11
C PHE A 25 -22.71 26.07 13.60
N MET A 26 -22.96 25.15 12.67
CA MET A 26 -21.92 24.33 12.05
C MET A 26 -20.88 25.17 11.30
N SER A 27 -21.31 26.20 10.57
CA SER A 27 -20.39 27.15 9.94
C SER A 27 -19.52 27.87 10.98
N THR A 28 -20.07 28.24 12.14
CA THR A 28 -19.34 28.91 13.21
C THR A 28 -18.29 27.99 13.86
N LEU A 29 -18.65 26.74 14.14
CA LEU A 29 -17.75 25.75 14.73
C LEU A 29 -16.63 25.34 13.78
N LEU A 30 -16.97 25.05 12.53
CA LEU A 30 -16.01 24.53 11.54
C LEU A 30 -15.03 25.63 11.08
N SER A 31 -15.50 26.88 10.93
CA SER A 31 -14.63 28.02 10.61
C SER A 31 -13.83 28.56 11.80
N ALA A 32 -14.12 28.12 13.03
CA ALA A 32 -13.35 28.53 14.20
C ALA A 32 -11.88 28.10 14.06
N ARG A 33 -10.97 28.87 14.68
CA ARG A 33 -9.57 28.44 14.77
C ARG A 33 -9.49 27.22 15.69
N PRO A 34 -8.78 26.14 15.31
CA PRO A 34 -8.68 24.93 16.13
C PRO A 34 -8.28 25.18 17.59
N LYS A 35 -7.39 26.16 17.85
CA LYS A 35 -7.02 26.56 19.21
C LYS A 35 -8.19 27.10 20.04
N LYS A 36 -9.04 27.94 19.44
CA LYS A 36 -10.22 28.50 20.13
C LYS A 36 -11.24 27.41 20.44
N LEU A 37 -11.50 26.53 19.48
CA LEU A 37 -12.40 25.39 19.67
C LEU A 37 -11.90 24.48 20.79
N ARG A 38 -10.58 24.20 20.82
CA ARG A 38 -9.90 23.44 21.87
C ARG A 38 -10.03 24.06 23.26
N GLU A 39 -10.00 25.39 23.37
CA GLU A 39 -10.14 26.11 24.65
C GLU A 39 -11.60 26.17 25.14
N SER A 40 -12.57 26.15 24.22
CA SER A 40 -14.00 26.20 24.51
C SER A 40 -14.59 24.86 24.96
N ILE A 41 -14.21 23.75 24.33
CA ILE A 41 -14.75 22.40 24.61
C ILE A 41 -14.71 22.04 26.12
N PRO A 42 -13.59 22.19 26.85
CA PRO A 42 -13.53 21.83 28.27
C PRO A 42 -14.45 22.66 29.17
N ARG A 43 -14.78 23.90 28.76
CA ARG A 43 -15.61 24.82 29.56
C ARG A 43 -17.06 24.33 29.64
N LEU A 44 -17.55 23.67 28.59
CA LEU A 44 -18.88 23.06 28.56
C LEU A 44 -18.98 21.85 29.48
N SER A 45 -17.96 20.99 29.51
CA SER A 45 -17.92 19.83 30.40
C SER A 45 -17.92 20.22 31.89
N THR A 46 -17.33 21.36 32.25
CA THR A 46 -17.35 21.86 33.64
C THR A 46 -18.67 22.51 34.05
N ASP A 47 -19.43 23.08 33.11
CA ASP A 47 -20.71 23.73 33.40
C ASP A 47 -21.89 22.74 33.47
N SER A 48 -21.80 21.55 32.88
CA SER A 48 -22.85 20.52 33.06
C SER A 48 -22.93 19.96 34.49
N GLN A 49 -21.84 20.07 35.27
CA GLN A 49 -21.80 19.64 36.68
C GLN A 49 -22.25 20.70 37.70
N LYS A 50 -22.37 21.99 37.30
CA LYS A 50 -22.92 23.03 38.17
C LYS A 50 -24.33 23.36 37.71
N GLY A 51 -25.32 22.92 38.49
CA GLY A 51 -26.75 23.11 38.24
C GLY A 51 -27.09 24.47 37.60
N SER A 52 -27.50 24.42 36.33
CA SER A 52 -27.96 25.57 35.56
C SER A 52 -29.35 26.01 36.05
N SER A 53 -29.40 26.95 37.00
CA SER A 53 -30.68 27.56 37.43
C SER A 53 -30.92 28.99 36.92
N GLY A 54 -29.97 29.62 36.22
CA GLY A 54 -30.09 31.05 35.86
C GLY A 54 -30.34 31.37 34.39
N LYS A 55 -29.69 30.66 33.46
CA LYS A 55 -29.71 31.02 32.02
C LYS A 55 -30.64 30.13 31.18
N CYS A 56 -30.99 28.94 31.69
CA CYS A 56 -31.80 27.93 31.00
C CYS A 56 -33.29 28.33 30.86
N LEU A 57 -33.83 29.07 31.82
CA LEU A 57 -35.24 29.46 31.81
C LEU A 57 -35.55 30.55 30.76
N LEU A 58 -34.61 31.44 30.46
CA LEU A 58 -34.84 32.49 29.46
C LEU A 58 -34.80 31.95 28.04
N PHE A 59 -33.86 31.06 27.70
CA PHE A 59 -33.73 30.55 26.33
C PHE A 59 -34.88 29.60 25.95
N ASN A 60 -35.27 28.68 26.84
CA ASN A 60 -36.44 27.82 26.60
C ASN A 60 -37.75 28.63 26.57
N SER A 61 -37.87 29.68 27.39
CA SER A 61 -39.06 30.56 27.33
C SER A 61 -39.11 31.35 26.03
N PHE A 62 -38.00 31.89 25.51
CA PHE A 62 -38.01 32.62 24.23
C PHE A 62 -38.21 31.71 23.01
N PHE A 63 -37.66 30.49 23.03
CA PHE A 63 -37.83 29.53 21.93
C PHE A 63 -39.26 28.97 21.86
N PHE A 64 -39.85 28.61 23.01
CA PHE A 64 -41.26 28.20 23.07
C PHE A 64 -42.21 29.38 22.84
N PHE A 65 -41.92 30.58 23.33
CA PHE A 65 -42.77 31.76 23.09
C PHE A 65 -42.75 32.18 21.62
N GLY A 66 -41.61 32.07 20.93
CA GLY A 66 -41.50 32.32 19.48
C GLY A 66 -42.33 31.34 18.64
N ILE A 67 -42.31 30.05 18.98
CA ILE A 67 -43.10 29.01 18.30
C ILE A 67 -44.59 29.11 18.65
N TYR A 68 -44.93 29.38 19.92
CA TYR A 68 -46.31 29.52 20.39
C TYR A 68 -47.01 30.75 19.78
N VAL A 69 -46.29 31.87 19.66
CA VAL A 69 -46.80 33.09 18.99
C VAL A 69 -46.97 32.88 17.48
N CYS A 70 -46.06 32.17 16.81
CA CYS A 70 -46.18 31.87 15.37
C CYS A 70 -47.34 30.92 15.03
N THR A 71 -47.72 30.03 15.96
CA THR A 71 -48.77 29.03 15.70
C THR A 71 -50.18 29.55 16.04
N TYR A 72 -50.30 30.53 16.96
CA TYR A 72 -51.60 31.02 17.44
C TYR A 72 -52.00 32.42 16.96
N ILE A 73 -51.05 33.27 16.56
CA ILE A 73 -51.35 34.62 16.07
C ILE A 73 -51.10 34.63 14.57
N GLY A 74 -52.17 34.38 13.83
CA GLY A 74 -52.20 34.46 12.38
C GLY A 74 -51.63 35.78 11.87
N CYS A 75 -50.83 35.66 10.80
CA CYS A 75 -50.26 36.70 9.95
C CYS A 75 -50.92 38.09 10.05
N PHE A 76 -50.45 38.98 10.94
CA PHE A 76 -50.64 40.43 10.78
C PHE A 76 -49.64 41.19 11.67
N LEU A 77 -48.51 41.60 11.09
CA LEU A 77 -47.87 42.92 11.22
C LEU A 77 -46.43 42.83 10.69
N PHE A 78 -46.27 43.27 9.45
CA PHE A 78 -45.00 43.72 8.88
C PHE A 78 -44.37 44.80 9.80
N ASP A 79 -43.04 44.83 9.86
CA ASP A 79 -42.16 45.80 10.57
C ASP A 79 -41.64 45.42 11.96
N GLY A 80 -42.25 44.48 12.70
CA GLY A 80 -41.66 43.92 13.93
C GLY A 80 -40.71 42.73 13.70
N PHE A 81 -40.87 42.05 12.57
CA PHE A 81 -40.19 40.78 12.25
C PHE A 81 -38.67 40.93 12.06
N VAL A 82 -38.22 42.11 11.60
CA VAL A 82 -36.80 42.38 11.33
C VAL A 82 -35.99 42.54 12.62
N ILE A 83 -36.60 42.99 13.73
CA ILE A 83 -35.86 43.28 14.97
C ILE A 83 -35.61 42.02 15.81
N CYS A 84 -36.54 41.04 15.82
CA CYS A 84 -36.24 39.73 16.43
C CYS A 84 -35.28 38.89 15.57
N LEU A 85 -35.36 38.98 14.24
CA LEU A 85 -34.37 38.37 13.34
C LEU A 85 -32.99 39.02 13.46
N PHE A 86 -32.91 40.33 13.73
CA PHE A 86 -31.63 41.01 14.03
C PHE A 86 -31.14 40.78 15.47
N SER A 87 -32.03 40.52 16.43
CA SER A 87 -31.62 40.17 17.80
C SER A 87 -31.15 38.71 17.93
N MET A 88 -31.49 37.83 16.98
CA MET A 88 -30.80 36.55 16.76
C MET A 88 -29.58 36.68 15.83
N ALA A 89 -29.33 37.87 15.25
CA ALA A 89 -28.20 38.14 14.36
C ALA A 89 -26.93 38.60 15.10
N ALA A 90 -26.96 38.62 16.43
CA ALA A 90 -25.77 38.75 17.27
C ALA A 90 -25.82 37.64 18.32
N PHE A 91 -24.70 36.96 18.53
CA PHE A 91 -24.47 35.83 19.44
C PHE A 91 -24.73 34.42 18.87
N GLY A 92 -23.65 33.85 18.36
CA GLY A 92 -23.35 32.45 18.56
C GLY A 92 -21.89 32.38 18.95
N SER A 93 -21.56 32.62 20.22
CA SER A 93 -20.20 32.30 20.69
C SER A 93 -19.89 30.83 20.39
N ILE A 94 -18.62 30.45 20.29
CA ILE A 94 -18.24 29.04 20.10
C ILE A 94 -18.89 28.16 21.18
N ASP A 95 -19.03 28.68 22.40
CA ASP A 95 -19.64 27.99 23.53
C ASP A 95 -21.15 27.77 23.33
N GLU A 96 -21.88 28.75 22.81
CA GLU A 96 -23.32 28.62 22.47
C GLU A 96 -23.53 27.64 21.31
N ALA A 97 -22.65 27.67 20.31
CA ALA A 97 -22.72 26.77 19.17
C ALA A 97 -22.45 25.31 19.56
N LEU A 98 -21.49 25.08 20.45
CA LEU A 98 -21.20 23.75 21.00
C LEU A 98 -22.35 23.23 21.87
N TRP A 99 -22.93 24.07 22.73
CA TRP A 99 -24.08 23.67 23.55
C TRP A 99 -25.30 23.31 22.70
N PHE A 100 -25.58 24.10 21.66
CA PHE A 100 -26.65 23.81 20.71
C PHE A 100 -26.42 22.48 20.00
N LEU A 101 -25.18 22.23 19.56
CA LEU A 101 -24.80 20.97 18.91
C LEU A 101 -25.01 19.77 19.83
N GLU A 102 -24.54 19.83 21.09
CA GLU A 102 -24.71 18.73 22.06
C GLU A 102 -26.19 18.40 22.27
N LYS A 103 -27.02 19.43 22.40
CA LYS A 103 -28.46 19.26 22.63
C LYS A 103 -29.15 18.66 21.41
N CYS A 104 -28.87 19.17 20.22
CA CYS A 104 -29.43 18.65 18.98
C CYS A 104 -29.03 17.18 18.74
N ASP A 105 -27.74 16.84 18.92
CA ASP A 105 -27.26 15.47 18.75
C ASP A 105 -27.87 14.52 19.78
N ARG A 106 -28.03 14.96 21.05
CA ARG A 106 -28.64 14.13 22.11
C ARG A 106 -30.12 13.90 21.87
N ASP A 107 -30.86 14.96 21.54
CA ASP A 107 -32.28 14.90 21.20
C ASP A 107 -32.53 13.97 19.99
N ALA A 108 -31.67 14.04 18.97
CA ALA A 108 -31.75 13.15 17.79
C ALA A 108 -31.34 11.71 18.13
N ALA A 109 -30.31 11.51 18.95
CA ALA A 109 -29.86 10.19 19.39
C ALA A 109 -30.92 9.45 20.22
N GLU A 110 -31.63 10.16 21.11
CA GLU A 110 -32.74 9.60 21.91
C GLU A 110 -33.94 9.20 21.03
N ARG A 111 -34.15 9.88 19.89
CA ARG A 111 -35.23 9.62 18.95
C ARG A 111 -34.84 8.72 17.77
N ASP A 112 -33.59 8.25 17.70
CA ASP A 112 -32.98 7.51 16.57
C ASP A 112 -33.18 8.22 15.21
N GLU A 113 -33.15 9.55 15.23
CA GLU A 113 -33.28 10.40 14.04
C GLU A 113 -31.95 10.47 13.26
N ALA A 114 -32.04 10.74 11.96
CA ALA A 114 -30.85 10.97 11.14
C ALA A 114 -30.21 12.31 11.50
N ILE A 115 -28.88 12.31 11.65
CA ILE A 115 -28.08 13.49 12.02
C ILE A 115 -27.27 14.04 10.84
N ASP A 116 -27.79 13.81 9.63
CA ASP A 116 -27.16 14.19 8.36
C ASP A 116 -26.93 15.71 8.28
N GLU A 117 -27.83 16.53 8.82
CA GLU A 117 -27.70 18.00 8.86
C GLU A 117 -26.45 18.48 9.62
N ILE A 118 -25.88 17.64 10.48
CA ILE A 118 -24.67 17.91 11.26
C ILE A 118 -23.47 17.23 10.62
N LEU A 119 -23.59 15.95 10.25
CA LEU A 119 -22.48 15.16 9.74
C LEU A 119 -22.06 15.55 8.31
N VAL A 120 -23.00 15.89 7.43
CA VAL A 120 -22.69 16.31 6.05
C VAL A 120 -21.80 17.56 6.03
N PRO A 121 -22.08 18.64 6.78
CA PRO A 121 -21.17 19.78 6.90
C PRO A 121 -19.77 19.42 7.41
N ILE A 122 -19.65 18.48 8.36
CA ILE A 122 -18.35 18.01 8.87
C ILE A 122 -17.56 17.30 7.76
N ILE A 123 -18.23 16.44 7.00
CA ILE A 123 -17.65 15.72 5.87
C ILE A 123 -17.19 16.69 4.77
N GLU A 124 -18.07 17.61 4.33
CA GLU A 124 -17.74 18.62 3.32
C GLU A 124 -16.57 19.50 3.76
N HIS A 125 -16.55 19.92 5.02
CA HIS A 125 -15.48 20.75 5.56
C HIS A 125 -14.13 20.05 5.52
N THR A 126 -14.09 18.75 5.83
CA THR A 126 -12.87 17.94 5.76
C THR A 126 -12.26 17.98 4.35
N LEU A 127 -13.10 17.97 3.32
CA LEU A 127 -12.65 18.07 1.94
C LEU A 127 -12.19 19.50 1.58
N ARG A 128 -13.05 20.51 1.84
CA ARG A 128 -12.80 21.91 1.45
C ARG A 128 -11.58 22.53 2.11
N PHE A 129 -11.23 22.07 3.32
CA PHE A 129 -10.18 22.67 4.13
C PHE A 129 -8.95 21.78 4.33
N LYS A 130 -8.80 20.70 3.54
CA LYS A 130 -7.62 19.82 3.55
C LYS A 130 -6.33 20.65 3.41
N GLY A 131 -5.42 20.54 4.38
CA GLY A 131 -4.14 21.28 4.38
C GLY A 131 -4.21 22.76 4.82
N SER A 132 -5.37 23.26 5.24
CA SER A 132 -5.53 24.64 5.73
C SER A 132 -5.36 24.75 7.25
N LYS A 133 -5.31 26.00 7.76
CA LYS A 133 -5.27 26.32 9.20
C LYS A 133 -6.48 25.81 10.01
N HIS A 134 -7.58 25.45 9.32
CA HIS A 134 -8.84 25.00 9.93
C HIS A 134 -9.09 23.50 9.73
N SER A 135 -8.20 22.78 9.05
CA SER A 135 -8.35 21.35 8.71
C SER A 135 -8.72 20.45 9.90
N ASN A 136 -8.26 20.77 11.11
CA ASN A 136 -8.49 19.95 12.29
C ASN A 136 -9.84 20.18 12.99
N SER A 137 -10.62 21.20 12.63
CA SER A 137 -11.88 21.52 13.33
C SER A 137 -12.88 20.35 13.33
N ALA A 138 -12.99 19.63 12.19
CA ALA A 138 -13.84 18.45 12.08
C ALA A 138 -13.43 17.33 13.05
N MET A 139 -12.13 17.00 13.08
CA MET A 139 -11.58 15.99 14.00
C MET A 139 -11.80 16.38 15.47
N LEU A 140 -11.65 17.66 15.81
CA LEU A 140 -11.86 18.18 17.17
C LEU A 140 -13.29 17.99 17.67
N LEU A 141 -14.27 18.30 16.82
CA LEU A 141 -15.68 18.13 17.15
C LEU A 141 -16.01 16.65 17.37
N LEU A 142 -15.57 15.77 16.46
CA LEU A 142 -15.81 14.33 16.60
C LEU A 142 -15.13 13.74 17.83
N ASN A 143 -13.91 14.18 18.15
CA ASN A 143 -13.24 13.76 19.39
C ASN A 143 -14.01 14.17 20.65
N TRP A 144 -14.67 15.33 20.64
CA TRP A 144 -15.52 15.73 21.75
C TRP A 144 -16.82 14.92 21.79
N LEU A 145 -17.51 14.75 20.66
CA LEU A 145 -18.74 13.94 20.57
C LEU A 145 -18.51 12.48 21.00
N PHE A 146 -17.33 11.92 20.73
CA PHE A 146 -16.99 10.54 21.09
C PHE A 146 -16.77 10.34 22.60
N GLN A 147 -16.68 11.41 23.40
CA GLN A 147 -16.55 11.31 24.86
C GLN A 147 -17.87 10.91 25.54
N ASP A 148 -19.01 11.19 24.91
CA ASP A 148 -20.33 10.74 25.37
C ASP A 148 -20.71 9.44 24.65
N GLU A 149 -21.10 8.40 25.40
CA GLU A 149 -21.41 7.09 24.84
C GLU A 149 -22.62 7.12 23.91
N VAL A 150 -23.67 7.88 24.26
CA VAL A 150 -24.90 7.94 23.47
C VAL A 150 -24.63 8.65 22.15
N LEU A 151 -23.91 9.78 22.21
CA LEU A 151 -23.51 10.54 21.03
C LEU A 151 -22.56 9.75 20.14
N PHE A 152 -21.59 9.03 20.73
CA PHE A 152 -20.69 8.14 19.99
C PHE A 152 -21.47 7.09 19.16
N GLN A 153 -22.42 6.39 19.78
CA GLN A 153 -23.21 5.36 19.10
C GLN A 153 -24.06 5.95 17.97
N ALA A 154 -24.69 7.11 18.21
CA ALA A 154 -25.51 7.79 17.21
C ALA A 154 -24.66 8.30 16.03
N VAL A 155 -23.55 8.98 16.30
CA VAL A 155 -22.65 9.55 15.29
C VAL A 155 -22.01 8.44 14.46
N SER A 156 -21.44 7.41 15.09
CA SER A 156 -20.77 6.31 14.38
C SER A 156 -21.73 5.53 13.46
N ARG A 157 -22.95 5.24 13.93
CA ARG A 157 -24.00 4.58 13.14
C ARG A 157 -24.48 5.43 11.98
N ASN A 158 -24.66 6.74 12.18
CA ASN A 158 -25.08 7.62 11.08
C ASN A 158 -23.96 7.83 10.06
N LEU A 159 -22.70 7.96 10.51
CA LEU A 159 -21.54 7.99 9.60
C LEU A 159 -21.48 6.73 8.72
N SER A 160 -21.70 5.52 9.27
CA SER A 160 -21.71 4.29 8.44
C SER A 160 -22.88 4.23 7.47
N LYS A 161 -24.04 4.81 7.83
CA LYS A 161 -25.22 4.89 6.95
C LYS A 161 -25.05 5.90 5.80
N ILE A 162 -24.38 7.03 6.03
CA ILE A 162 -24.24 8.12 5.03
C ILE A 162 -23.59 7.62 3.75
N ILE A 163 -22.47 6.89 3.85
CA ILE A 163 -21.76 6.41 2.66
C ILE A 163 -22.61 5.43 1.85
N VAL A 164 -23.39 4.58 2.51
CA VAL A 164 -24.22 3.56 1.86
C VAL A 164 -25.44 4.17 1.16
N ARG A 165 -26.01 5.24 1.71
CA ARG A 165 -27.27 5.85 1.23
C ARG A 165 -27.06 6.96 0.20
N ASN A 166 -25.88 7.56 0.13
CA ASN A 166 -25.62 8.74 -0.67
C ASN A 166 -24.76 8.42 -1.91
N GLU A 167 -25.23 8.84 -3.08
CA GLU A 167 -24.53 8.67 -4.37
C GLU A 167 -23.65 9.87 -4.76
N ASP A 168 -23.66 10.95 -3.99
CA ASP A 168 -22.84 12.14 -4.23
C ASP A 168 -21.35 11.80 -4.06
N ARG A 169 -20.63 11.78 -5.20
CA ARG A 169 -19.20 11.50 -5.27
C ARG A 169 -18.34 12.46 -4.45
N PHE A 170 -18.75 13.72 -4.31
CA PHE A 170 -18.03 14.71 -3.52
C PHE A 170 -18.15 14.40 -2.02
N LEU A 171 -19.36 14.07 -1.58
CA LEU A 171 -19.60 13.64 -0.20
C LEU A 171 -18.89 12.33 0.11
N GLN A 172 -18.96 11.35 -0.78
CA GLN A 172 -18.24 10.07 -0.65
C GLN A 172 -16.73 10.27 -0.53
N LEU A 173 -16.16 11.19 -1.30
CA LEU A 173 -14.73 11.53 -1.23
C LEU A 173 -14.38 12.15 0.12
N GLY A 174 -15.17 13.13 0.59
CA GLY A 174 -14.99 13.74 1.91
C GLY A 174 -15.10 12.71 3.03
N TRP A 175 -16.04 11.77 2.90
CA TRP A 175 -16.27 10.71 3.87
C TRP A 175 -15.06 9.78 3.97
N CYS A 176 -14.51 9.34 2.83
CA CYS A 176 -13.32 8.48 2.81
C CYS A 176 -12.13 9.14 3.53
N LEU A 177 -11.91 10.44 3.31
CA LEU A 177 -10.83 11.19 3.97
C LEU A 177 -11.06 11.34 5.47
N LEU A 178 -12.29 11.62 5.89
CA LEU A 178 -12.65 11.79 7.31
C LEU A 178 -12.49 10.48 8.08
N ILE A 179 -13.07 9.39 7.57
CA ILE A 179 -13.02 8.08 8.22
C ILE A 179 -11.59 7.58 8.31
N ARG A 180 -10.82 7.70 7.23
CA ARG A 180 -9.39 7.40 7.25
C ARG A 180 -8.66 8.19 8.34
N SER A 181 -8.94 9.49 8.47
CA SER A 181 -8.33 10.34 9.52
C SER A 181 -8.70 9.91 10.94
N LEU A 182 -9.94 9.45 11.16
CA LEU A 182 -10.40 8.91 12.44
C LEU A 182 -9.75 7.56 12.77
N VAL A 183 -9.65 6.67 11.78
CA VAL A 183 -9.08 5.33 11.94
C VAL A 183 -7.55 5.38 12.14
N GLU A 184 -6.86 6.27 11.42
CA GLU A 184 -5.39 6.44 11.49
C GLU A 184 -4.95 7.51 12.51
N CYS A 185 -5.88 7.98 13.35
CA CYS A 185 -5.58 8.97 14.38
C CYS A 185 -4.57 8.38 15.37
N GLU A 186 -3.35 8.95 15.37
CA GLU A 186 -2.27 8.53 16.26
C GLU A 186 -2.07 9.54 17.40
N ASP A 187 -1.55 9.03 18.51
CA ASP A 187 -1.19 9.84 19.66
C ASP A 187 0.13 10.57 19.41
N ALA A 188 0.06 11.80 18.91
CA ALA A 188 1.22 12.61 18.56
C ALA A 188 2.01 13.17 19.77
N GLY A 189 2.05 12.45 20.91
CA GLY A 189 2.72 12.90 22.14
C GLY A 189 2.00 14.03 22.88
N ASP A 190 0.89 14.54 22.35
CA ASP A 190 0.00 15.50 23.01
C ASP A 190 -0.86 14.77 24.04
N GLN A 191 -0.30 14.51 25.23
CA GLN A 191 -0.93 13.99 26.45
C GLN A 191 -2.47 13.91 26.40
N GLY A 192 -3.00 12.81 25.85
CA GLY A 192 -4.43 12.48 25.89
C GLY A 192 -5.38 13.44 25.15
N PHE A 193 -4.90 14.23 24.19
CA PHE A 193 -5.78 15.19 23.51
C PHE A 193 -6.91 14.52 22.71
N TRP A 194 -6.60 13.39 22.08
CA TRP A 194 -7.52 12.60 21.26
C TRP A 194 -8.21 11.47 22.05
N ASN A 195 -8.45 11.66 23.35
CA ASN A 195 -8.97 10.60 24.23
C ASN A 195 -10.33 10.04 23.77
N GLY A 196 -11.26 10.88 23.31
CA GLY A 196 -12.56 10.40 22.83
C GLY A 196 -12.42 9.45 21.64
N ILE A 197 -11.60 9.82 20.64
CA ILE A 197 -11.32 8.94 19.51
C ILE A 197 -10.59 7.68 19.94
N ARG A 198 -9.57 7.81 20.79
CA ARG A 198 -8.74 6.66 21.22
C ARG A 198 -9.53 5.64 22.01
N GLU A 199 -10.29 6.06 23.01
CA GLU A 199 -11.06 5.17 23.88
C GLU A 199 -12.15 4.43 23.10
N LYS A 200 -12.75 5.09 22.10
CA LYS A 200 -13.79 4.51 21.24
C LYS A 200 -13.25 3.86 19.96
N HIS A 201 -11.93 3.91 19.73
CA HIS A 201 -11.32 3.52 18.44
C HIS A 201 -11.73 2.13 18.00
N SER A 202 -11.62 1.14 18.88
CA SER A 202 -11.98 -0.23 18.53
C SER A 202 -13.46 -0.41 18.18
N MET A 203 -14.36 0.20 18.94
CA MET A 203 -15.80 0.12 18.65
C MET A 203 -16.12 0.87 17.35
N PHE A 204 -15.44 1.98 17.11
CA PHE A 204 -15.61 2.76 15.89
C PHE A 204 -15.18 1.96 14.65
N VAL A 205 -13.99 1.35 14.67
CA VAL A 205 -13.46 0.51 13.59
C VAL A 205 -14.41 -0.64 13.27
N GLU A 206 -14.98 -1.27 14.31
CA GLU A 206 -15.97 -2.32 14.16
C GLU A 206 -17.25 -1.82 13.46
N VAL A 207 -17.79 -0.67 13.87
CA VAL A 207 -18.96 -0.06 13.22
C VAL A 207 -18.68 0.25 11.74
N VAL A 208 -17.56 0.89 11.42
CA VAL A 208 -17.24 1.28 10.03
C VAL A 208 -16.76 0.11 9.17
N SER A 209 -16.40 -1.04 9.76
CA SER A 209 -16.08 -2.26 8.99
C SER A 209 -17.26 -2.74 8.13
N SER A 210 -18.49 -2.48 8.58
CA SER A 210 -19.70 -2.75 7.80
C SER A 210 -19.76 -1.99 6.46
N CYS A 211 -18.97 -0.92 6.29
CA CYS A 211 -18.89 -0.15 5.05
C CYS A 211 -17.93 -0.75 4.01
N VAL A 212 -17.09 -1.74 4.38
CA VAL A 212 -16.06 -2.32 3.49
C VAL A 212 -16.62 -2.80 2.14
N PRO A 213 -17.75 -3.54 2.07
CA PRO A 213 -18.33 -3.94 0.79
C PRO A 213 -18.73 -2.75 -0.10
N HIS A 214 -19.26 -1.68 0.51
CA HIS A 214 -19.64 -0.48 -0.24
C HIS A 214 -18.42 0.31 -0.73
N LEU A 215 -17.36 0.42 0.08
CA LEU A 215 -16.09 1.01 -0.35
C LEU A 215 -15.49 0.26 -1.53
N LEU A 216 -15.56 -1.07 -1.52
CA LEU A 216 -15.12 -1.89 -2.66
C LEU A 216 -15.95 -1.60 -3.92
N MET A 217 -17.26 -1.40 -3.81
CA MET A 217 -18.09 -0.99 -4.95
C MET A 217 -17.64 0.35 -5.54
N ILE A 218 -17.30 1.33 -4.71
CA ILE A 218 -16.74 2.62 -5.15
C ILE A 218 -15.39 2.42 -5.86
N VAL A 219 -14.52 1.55 -5.32
CA VAL A 219 -13.22 1.21 -5.92
C VAL A 219 -13.40 0.62 -7.32
N ARG A 220 -14.27 -0.39 -7.47
CA ARG A 220 -14.50 -1.09 -8.74
C ARG A 220 -15.17 -0.22 -9.80
N ASN A 221 -16.09 0.65 -9.39
CA ASN A 221 -16.82 1.54 -10.30
C ASN A 221 -16.03 2.80 -10.66
N GLY A 222 -14.94 3.08 -9.94
CA GLY A 222 -14.21 4.33 -10.05
C GLY A 222 -12.97 4.29 -10.96
N SER A 223 -12.70 3.19 -11.67
CA SER A 223 -11.63 3.11 -12.68
C SER A 223 -12.15 3.23 -14.11
N ILE A 224 -11.31 3.76 -15.01
CA ILE A 224 -11.57 3.84 -16.45
C ILE A 224 -10.45 3.14 -17.23
N LEU A 225 -10.79 2.49 -18.35
CA LEU A 225 -9.80 1.91 -19.25
C LEU A 225 -9.23 3.00 -20.18
N GLN A 226 -7.93 3.24 -20.06
CA GLN A 226 -7.17 4.14 -20.92
C GLN A 226 -6.01 3.37 -21.55
N ASP A 227 -5.97 3.33 -22.88
CA ASP A 227 -4.96 2.59 -23.67
C ASP A 227 -4.82 1.11 -23.28
N GLY A 228 -5.92 0.47 -22.88
CA GLY A 228 -5.93 -0.93 -22.41
C GLY A 228 -5.48 -1.13 -20.95
N TYR A 229 -5.27 -0.05 -20.19
CA TYR A 229 -4.90 -0.09 -18.77
C TYR A 229 -5.94 0.61 -17.91
N GLU A 230 -6.20 0.08 -16.72
CA GLU A 230 -7.12 0.71 -15.77
C GLU A 230 -6.45 1.87 -15.03
N VAL A 231 -7.11 3.02 -15.02
CA VAL A 231 -6.68 4.22 -14.31
C VAL A 231 -7.76 4.59 -13.29
N PRO A 232 -7.43 4.67 -11.98
CA PRO A 232 -8.40 5.02 -10.95
C PRO A 232 -8.72 6.52 -10.91
N SER A 233 -9.95 6.84 -10.54
CA SER A 233 -10.34 8.18 -10.09
C SER A 233 -9.81 8.48 -8.70
N ARG A 234 -9.74 9.77 -8.34
CA ARG A 234 -9.37 10.24 -6.99
C ARG A 234 -10.27 9.65 -5.90
N LEU A 235 -11.56 9.49 -6.18
CA LEU A 235 -12.51 8.85 -5.27
C LEU A 235 -12.19 7.37 -5.06
N SER A 236 -11.94 6.60 -6.13
CA SER A 236 -11.55 5.20 -5.98
C SER A 236 -10.22 5.01 -5.23
N VAL A 237 -9.23 5.89 -5.44
CA VAL A 237 -7.99 5.87 -4.66
C VAL A 237 -8.27 6.13 -3.19
N SER A 238 -9.08 7.14 -2.88
CA SER A 238 -9.42 7.50 -1.50
C SER A 238 -10.24 6.40 -0.81
N ALA A 239 -11.16 5.74 -1.54
CA ALA A 239 -11.94 4.62 -1.04
C ALA A 239 -11.08 3.37 -0.80
N ALA A 240 -10.15 3.07 -1.70
CA ALA A 240 -9.18 1.99 -1.55
C ALA A 240 -8.32 2.20 -0.29
N ASP A 241 -7.74 3.40 -0.15
CA ASP A 241 -6.95 3.73 1.04
C ASP A 241 -7.79 3.67 2.32
N CYS A 242 -9.03 4.18 2.31
CA CYS A 242 -9.92 4.08 3.46
C CYS A 242 -10.24 2.62 3.84
N LEU A 243 -10.43 1.74 2.84
CA LEU A 243 -10.62 0.30 3.07
C LEU A 243 -9.37 -0.32 3.71
N LEU A 244 -8.18 0.02 3.21
CA LEU A 244 -6.90 -0.42 3.78
C LEU A 244 -6.71 0.07 5.22
N SER A 245 -7.11 1.31 5.54
CA SER A 245 -7.05 1.84 6.91
C SER A 245 -7.97 1.05 7.85
N ILE A 246 -9.22 0.78 7.45
CA ILE A 246 -10.19 0.04 8.27
C ILE A 246 -9.71 -1.40 8.50
N THR A 247 -9.37 -2.11 7.44
CA THR A 247 -8.92 -3.51 7.52
C THR A 247 -7.56 -3.63 8.22
N GLY A 248 -6.65 -2.67 8.03
CA GLY A 248 -5.39 -2.58 8.75
C GLY A 248 -5.57 -2.31 10.25
N ALA A 249 -6.56 -1.50 10.63
CA ALA A 249 -6.90 -1.26 12.03
C ALA A 249 -7.51 -2.50 12.70
N LEU A 250 -8.37 -3.25 11.99
CA LEU A 250 -8.86 -4.55 12.44
C LEU A 250 -7.73 -5.52 12.71
N ALA A 251 -6.69 -5.52 11.86
CA ALA A 251 -5.51 -6.35 12.06
C ALA A 251 -4.70 -5.92 13.30
N LYS A 252 -4.45 -4.62 13.53
CA LYS A 252 -3.53 -4.10 14.56
C LYS A 252 -3.99 -4.20 16.03
N ARG A 253 -5.25 -4.55 16.32
CA ARG A 253 -5.92 -4.36 17.63
C ARG A 253 -5.28 -5.09 18.83
N ASP A 254 -4.28 -5.95 18.62
CA ASP A 254 -3.64 -6.76 19.68
C ASP A 254 -2.61 -6.01 20.56
N ASN A 255 -2.05 -4.86 20.13
CA ASN A 255 -0.87 -4.28 20.79
C ASN A 255 -1.17 -3.22 21.87
N THR A 256 -2.41 -2.74 21.97
CA THR A 256 -2.72 -1.52 22.75
C THR A 256 -3.03 -1.78 24.23
N LEU A 257 -3.22 -3.03 24.65
CA LEU A 257 -3.47 -3.39 26.05
C LEU A 257 -2.21 -3.74 26.87
N ALA A 258 -1.04 -3.85 26.24
CA ALA A 258 0.20 -4.28 26.92
C ALA A 258 1.08 -3.13 27.43
N ASN A 259 0.85 -1.88 26.99
CA ASN A 259 1.73 -0.75 27.31
C ASN A 259 1.13 0.20 28.36
N SER A 260 1.13 -0.22 29.63
CA SER A 260 1.16 0.73 30.76
C SER A 260 2.63 0.97 31.16
N PRO A 261 3.08 2.22 31.38
CA PRO A 261 4.49 2.51 31.59
C PRO A 261 4.93 2.14 33.03
N LYS A 262 6.01 1.36 33.14
CA LYS A 262 6.90 1.36 34.31
C LYS A 262 8.36 1.51 33.87
N PRO A 263 9.20 2.21 34.67
CA PRO A 263 10.39 2.87 34.17
C PRO A 263 11.57 1.93 33.93
N SER A 264 12.32 2.30 32.88
CA SER A 264 13.67 1.94 32.46
C SER A 264 14.53 1.09 33.42
N ALA A 265 14.99 -0.05 32.90
CA ALA A 265 16.35 -0.53 33.11
C ALA A 265 16.90 -1.04 31.76
N VAL A 266 17.96 -0.39 31.31
CA VAL A 266 18.73 -0.70 30.10
C VAL A 266 19.48 -2.01 30.31
N THR A 267 19.21 -3.05 29.51
CA THR A 267 20.23 -3.99 29.04
C THR A 267 19.72 -4.74 27.81
N GLY A 268 20.54 -4.78 26.76
CA GLY A 268 20.15 -5.18 25.42
C GLY A 268 19.86 -6.67 25.22
N SER A 269 18.88 -6.93 24.36
CA SER A 269 18.77 -8.10 23.49
C SER A 269 17.60 -7.85 22.54
N HIS A 270 17.88 -7.59 21.26
CA HIS A 270 16.86 -7.48 20.22
C HIS A 270 16.46 -8.88 19.78
N GLN A 271 15.30 -9.36 20.23
CA GLN A 271 14.70 -10.60 19.77
C GLN A 271 13.49 -10.25 18.89
N PRO A 272 13.46 -10.60 17.58
CA PRO A 272 12.28 -10.37 16.75
C PRO A 272 11.16 -11.36 17.10
N VAL A 273 9.93 -10.87 16.98
CA VAL A 273 8.67 -11.60 17.22
C VAL A 273 8.63 -12.89 16.39
N ALA A 274 8.55 -14.04 17.08
CA ALA A 274 8.36 -15.34 16.45
C ALA A 274 6.90 -15.51 16.02
N LEU A 275 6.68 -15.79 14.73
CA LEU A 275 5.37 -16.15 14.15
C LEU A 275 5.18 -17.67 14.20
N ILE A 276 5.10 -18.28 15.39
CA ILE A 276 4.67 -19.68 15.54
C ILE A 276 3.85 -19.83 16.83
N PRO A 277 2.61 -20.40 16.78
CA PRO A 277 1.90 -20.83 17.98
C PRO A 277 2.54 -22.12 18.49
N ASN A 278 3.34 -22.04 19.54
CA ASN A 278 3.89 -23.22 20.21
C ASN A 278 2.79 -23.89 21.05
N ILE A 279 2.19 -24.96 20.54
CA ILE A 279 1.43 -25.92 21.34
C ILE A 279 2.46 -26.77 22.10
N SER A 280 2.66 -26.47 23.39
CA SER A 280 3.29 -27.42 24.30
C SER A 280 2.46 -27.52 25.57
N GLU A 281 1.84 -28.68 25.76
CA GLU A 281 1.06 -29.03 26.95
C GLU A 281 1.96 -29.06 28.19
N LYS A 282 1.78 -28.09 29.10
CA LYS A 282 2.16 -28.28 30.50
C LYS A 282 1.03 -27.84 31.42
N LYS A 283 0.31 -28.84 31.93
CA LYS A 283 -0.69 -28.77 33.01
C LYS A 283 -0.22 -27.87 34.15
N LYS A 284 -0.97 -26.80 34.46
CA LYS A 284 -1.15 -26.26 35.81
C LYS A 284 -2.43 -25.40 35.91
N LYS A 285 -3.02 -25.44 37.11
CA LYS A 285 -4.42 -25.19 37.48
C LYS A 285 -5.02 -23.84 37.07
N GLN A 286 -6.30 -23.91 36.67
CA GLN A 286 -7.22 -22.82 36.33
C GLN A 286 -7.48 -21.81 37.47
N SER A 287 -7.58 -20.54 37.10
CA SER A 287 -8.56 -19.58 37.64
C SER A 287 -9.27 -18.90 36.45
N PRO A 288 -10.60 -18.67 36.48
CA PRO A 288 -11.33 -18.21 35.31
C PRO A 288 -11.18 -16.70 35.09
N LEU A 289 -10.60 -16.30 33.96
CA LEU A 289 -10.63 -14.95 33.40
C LEU A 289 -11.11 -15.07 31.94
N PRO A 290 -11.98 -14.19 31.42
CA PRO A 290 -12.67 -14.46 30.14
C PRO A 290 -11.72 -14.28 28.94
N GLU A 291 -11.40 -15.39 28.26
CA GLU A 291 -10.57 -15.45 27.04
C GLU A 291 -11.33 -15.17 25.72
N ASN A 292 -12.56 -14.66 25.77
CA ASN A 292 -13.45 -14.70 24.59
C ASN A 292 -13.36 -13.54 23.58
N SER A 293 -12.62 -12.45 23.81
CA SER A 293 -12.67 -11.27 22.92
C SER A 293 -11.72 -11.30 21.72
N ASN A 294 -10.62 -12.07 21.78
CA ASN A 294 -9.55 -11.98 20.78
C ASN A 294 -9.83 -12.82 19.51
N SER A 295 -10.66 -13.86 19.64
CA SER A 295 -11.12 -14.67 18.50
C SER A 295 -12.06 -13.85 17.61
N GLU A 296 -12.95 -13.07 18.22
CA GLU A 296 -14.05 -12.38 17.55
C GLU A 296 -13.60 -11.29 16.57
N VAL A 297 -12.55 -10.50 16.90
CA VAL A 297 -12.08 -9.44 16.00
C VAL A 297 -11.27 -9.98 14.82
N ASN A 298 -10.46 -11.01 15.04
CA ASN A 298 -9.78 -11.71 13.95
C ASN A 298 -10.79 -12.34 12.98
N CYS A 299 -11.97 -12.74 13.48
CA CYS A 299 -13.08 -13.16 12.63
C CYS A 299 -13.66 -12.02 11.77
N ILE A 300 -13.71 -10.76 12.25
CA ILE A 300 -14.22 -9.64 11.43
C ILE A 300 -13.34 -9.39 10.22
N LEU A 301 -12.01 -9.34 10.40
CA LEU A 301 -11.08 -9.19 9.27
C LEU A 301 -11.19 -10.36 8.30
N TRP A 302 -11.31 -11.59 8.83
CA TRP A 302 -11.50 -12.80 8.03
C TRP A 302 -12.79 -12.76 7.20
N ASN A 303 -13.87 -12.21 7.75
CA ASN A 303 -15.13 -12.03 7.02
C ASN A 303 -14.99 -11.08 5.82
N HIS A 304 -13.96 -10.21 5.83
CA HIS A 304 -13.63 -9.30 4.74
C HIS A 304 -12.49 -9.80 3.83
N LEU A 305 -12.15 -11.09 3.90
CA LEU A 305 -11.07 -11.67 3.08
C LEU A 305 -11.36 -11.56 1.58
N GLU A 306 -12.62 -11.75 1.16
CA GLU A 306 -13.02 -11.64 -0.24
C GLU A 306 -12.89 -10.20 -0.74
N GLU A 307 -13.38 -9.23 0.03
CA GLU A 307 -13.28 -7.82 -0.32
C GLU A 307 -11.82 -7.35 -0.36
N SER A 308 -11.00 -7.84 0.55
CA SER A 308 -9.55 -7.59 0.57
C SER A 308 -8.88 -8.16 -0.68
N THR A 309 -9.25 -9.37 -1.09
CA THR A 309 -8.73 -10.00 -2.32
C THR A 309 -9.12 -9.20 -3.57
N LEU A 310 -10.40 -8.82 -3.68
CA LEU A 310 -10.89 -8.01 -4.80
C LEU A 310 -10.26 -6.62 -4.84
N LEU A 311 -10.00 -6.01 -3.68
CA LEU A 311 -9.25 -4.75 -3.61
C LEU A 311 -7.85 -4.93 -4.21
N VAL A 312 -7.10 -5.96 -3.79
CA VAL A 312 -5.75 -6.20 -4.29
C VAL A 312 -5.76 -6.47 -5.80
N GLN A 313 -6.82 -7.09 -6.34
CA GLN A 313 -6.98 -7.26 -7.79
C GLN A 313 -7.12 -5.91 -8.52
N CYS A 314 -7.91 -4.99 -7.97
CA CYS A 314 -8.05 -3.64 -8.51
C CYS A 314 -6.70 -2.89 -8.46
N LEU A 315 -6.02 -2.94 -7.30
CA LEU A 315 -4.70 -2.32 -7.14
C LEU A 315 -3.68 -2.91 -8.12
N PHE A 316 -3.70 -4.23 -8.33
CA PHE A 316 -2.86 -4.89 -9.32
C PHE A 316 -3.10 -4.30 -10.70
N ALA A 317 -4.37 -4.28 -11.16
CA ALA A 317 -4.75 -3.74 -12.47
C ALA A 317 -4.24 -2.30 -12.68
N TRP A 318 -4.38 -1.43 -11.68
CA TRP A 318 -3.95 -0.03 -11.75
C TRP A 318 -2.43 0.16 -11.85
N ASN A 319 -1.64 -0.79 -11.35
CA ASN A 319 -0.18 -0.67 -11.27
C ASN A 319 0.57 -1.40 -12.39
N ARG A 320 -0.12 -2.22 -13.23
CA ARG A 320 0.53 -3.06 -14.26
C ARG A 320 1.41 -2.31 -15.26
N LYS A 321 1.09 -1.05 -15.56
CA LYS A 321 1.83 -0.24 -16.54
C LYS A 321 2.96 0.57 -15.92
N THR A 322 2.67 1.25 -14.81
CA THR A 322 3.50 2.36 -14.30
C THR A 322 4.42 1.95 -13.16
N ARG A 323 4.03 0.95 -12.36
CA ARG A 323 4.76 0.53 -11.16
C ARG A 323 4.96 -0.99 -11.15
N LEU A 324 5.84 -1.46 -12.05
CA LEU A 324 6.06 -2.90 -12.28
C LEU A 324 6.45 -3.68 -11.01
N LEU A 325 7.33 -3.12 -10.17
CA LEU A 325 7.71 -3.76 -8.90
C LEU A 325 6.52 -3.84 -7.92
N HIS A 326 5.69 -2.80 -7.88
CA HIS A 326 4.49 -2.80 -7.05
C HIS A 326 3.49 -3.85 -7.54
N ALA A 327 3.27 -3.92 -8.86
CA ALA A 327 2.43 -4.93 -9.49
C ALA A 327 2.93 -6.36 -9.21
N LYS A 328 4.25 -6.60 -9.23
CA LYS A 328 4.83 -7.89 -8.84
C LYS A 328 4.49 -8.22 -7.38
N GLY A 329 4.69 -7.27 -6.46
CA GLY A 329 4.33 -7.49 -5.06
C GLY A 329 2.84 -7.78 -4.85
N LEU A 330 1.98 -7.02 -5.52
CA LEU A 330 0.52 -7.21 -5.51
C LEU A 330 0.12 -8.60 -6.02
N SER A 331 0.74 -9.09 -7.09
CA SER A 331 0.46 -10.44 -7.60
C SER A 331 0.79 -11.54 -6.60
N GLN A 332 1.85 -11.37 -5.79
CA GLN A 332 2.20 -12.32 -4.76
C GLN A 332 1.27 -12.23 -3.55
N VAL A 333 0.77 -11.03 -3.21
CA VAL A 333 -0.28 -10.89 -2.18
C VAL A 333 -1.56 -11.60 -2.63
N LEU A 334 -1.96 -11.47 -3.91
CA LEU A 334 -3.13 -12.18 -4.44
C LEU A 334 -3.00 -13.69 -4.34
N LYS A 335 -1.88 -14.22 -4.83
CA LYS A 335 -1.56 -15.65 -4.74
C LYS A 335 -1.65 -16.13 -3.28
N TRP A 336 -1.05 -15.39 -2.35
CA TRP A 336 -1.10 -15.73 -0.93
C TRP A 336 -2.51 -15.69 -0.33
N LEU A 337 -3.34 -14.70 -0.68
CA LEU A 337 -4.73 -14.61 -0.21
C LEU A 337 -5.59 -15.76 -0.75
N GLU A 338 -5.41 -16.12 -2.02
CA GLU A 338 -6.09 -17.25 -2.67
C GLU A 338 -5.70 -18.58 -2.01
N GLU A 339 -4.40 -18.80 -1.82
CA GLU A 339 -3.89 -19.97 -1.10
C GLU A 339 -4.43 -20.01 0.33
N LEU A 340 -4.40 -18.90 1.06
CA LEU A 340 -4.92 -18.80 2.43
C LEU A 340 -6.41 -19.19 2.49
N LYS A 341 -7.19 -18.75 1.51
CA LYS A 341 -8.62 -19.07 1.40
C LYS A 341 -8.85 -20.54 1.10
N GLU A 342 -8.07 -21.15 0.20
CA GLU A 342 -8.19 -22.58 -0.14
C GLU A 342 -7.87 -23.50 1.05
N HIS A 343 -6.78 -23.20 1.76
CA HIS A 343 -6.28 -24.02 2.87
C HIS A 343 -7.13 -23.93 4.14
N HIS A 344 -7.81 -22.81 4.36
CA HIS A 344 -8.58 -22.58 5.59
C HIS A 344 -10.10 -22.39 5.38
N GLY A 345 -10.57 -22.17 4.15
CA GLY A 345 -11.99 -22.00 3.83
C GLY A 345 -12.80 -23.29 3.72
N SER A 346 -12.13 -24.44 3.55
CA SER A 346 -12.76 -25.76 3.39
C SER A 346 -13.12 -26.45 4.72
N SER A 347 -12.56 -26.01 5.85
CA SER A 347 -12.75 -26.63 7.18
C SER A 347 -14.06 -26.26 7.89
N GLN A 348 -14.87 -25.35 7.35
CA GLN A 348 -16.03 -24.78 8.05
C GLN A 348 -17.33 -25.59 7.94
N LYS A 349 -17.33 -26.73 7.23
CA LYS A 349 -18.57 -27.48 6.88
C LYS A 349 -18.80 -28.81 7.60
N GLU A 350 -17.90 -29.29 8.45
CA GLU A 350 -18.11 -30.53 9.21
C GLU A 350 -18.22 -30.29 10.71
N ALA A 351 -19.23 -30.93 11.31
CA ALA A 351 -19.74 -30.65 12.64
C ALA A 351 -18.70 -30.77 13.76
N GLY A 352 -18.73 -29.79 14.67
CA GLY A 352 -18.42 -30.00 16.10
C GLY A 352 -16.97 -30.04 16.55
N THR A 353 -15.99 -29.76 15.68
CA THR A 353 -14.57 -29.76 16.09
C THR A 353 -13.96 -28.37 15.94
N GLU A 354 -13.14 -27.98 16.92
CA GLU A 354 -12.57 -26.64 17.15
C GLU A 354 -12.22 -25.85 15.87
N VAL A 355 -12.70 -24.62 15.80
CA VAL A 355 -12.38 -23.65 14.74
C VAL A 355 -10.86 -23.55 14.63
N SER A 356 -10.30 -23.95 13.48
CA SER A 356 -8.89 -23.76 13.15
C SER A 356 -8.57 -22.27 13.15
N THR A 357 -8.10 -21.78 14.31
CA THR A 357 -7.80 -20.36 14.59
C THR A 357 -6.57 -19.86 13.84
N GLY A 358 -5.86 -20.73 13.10
CA GLY A 358 -4.62 -20.39 12.39
C GLY A 358 -4.81 -19.40 11.23
N GLY A 359 -5.86 -19.56 10.42
CA GLY A 359 -6.10 -18.71 9.24
C GLY A 359 -6.32 -17.23 9.59
N PRO A 360 -7.31 -16.90 10.46
CA PRO A 360 -7.56 -15.52 10.89
C PRO A 360 -6.35 -14.84 11.54
N LEU A 361 -5.57 -15.57 12.35
CA LEU A 361 -4.36 -15.05 12.99
C LEU A 361 -3.24 -14.78 11.99
N LEU A 362 -3.04 -15.67 11.01
CA LEU A 362 -2.07 -15.47 9.95
C LEU A 362 -2.46 -14.28 9.05
N LEU A 363 -3.74 -14.19 8.68
CA LEU A 363 -4.28 -13.04 7.96
C LEU A 363 -3.98 -11.74 8.72
N SER A 364 -4.37 -11.66 9.99
CA SER A 364 -4.13 -10.48 10.83
C SER A 364 -2.64 -10.12 10.91
N SER A 365 -1.78 -11.12 11.13
CA SER A 365 -0.33 -10.91 11.26
C SER A 365 0.31 -10.34 9.99
N CYS A 366 -0.02 -10.89 8.82
CA CYS A 366 0.51 -10.42 7.55
C CYS A 366 -0.17 -9.13 7.08
N TRP A 367 -1.48 -8.98 7.29
CA TRP A 367 -2.25 -7.82 6.86
C TRP A 367 -1.86 -6.54 7.59
N LYS A 368 -1.34 -6.62 8.83
CA LYS A 368 -0.70 -5.49 9.52
C LYS A 368 0.38 -4.81 8.67
N HIS A 369 1.11 -5.59 7.87
CA HIS A 369 2.14 -5.10 6.96
C HIS A 369 1.56 -4.74 5.60
N TYR A 370 0.77 -5.62 4.98
CA TYR A 370 0.21 -5.38 3.66
C TYR A 370 -0.70 -4.15 3.63
N SER A 371 -1.58 -3.97 4.63
CA SER A 371 -2.44 -2.79 4.70
C SER A 371 -1.64 -1.49 4.60
N VAL A 372 -0.51 -1.37 5.33
CA VAL A 372 0.37 -0.20 5.26
C VAL A 372 1.07 -0.08 3.91
N LEU A 373 1.55 -1.18 3.36
CA LEU A 373 2.34 -1.19 2.12
C LEU A 373 1.49 -0.98 0.86
N LEU A 374 0.21 -1.31 0.89
CA LEU A 374 -0.71 -1.20 -0.26
C LEU A 374 -1.29 0.21 -0.44
N HIS A 375 -1.08 1.12 0.54
CA HIS A 375 -1.58 2.50 0.47
C HIS A 375 -0.99 3.25 -0.73
N MET A 376 -1.86 3.96 -1.44
CA MET A 376 -1.48 4.75 -2.62
C MET A 376 -1.10 6.18 -2.23
N GLU A 377 -1.87 6.83 -1.35
CA GLU A 377 -1.53 8.15 -0.80
C GLU A 377 -1.21 8.00 0.70
N ASP A 378 0.03 8.24 1.12
CA ASP A 378 0.39 8.18 2.54
C ASP A 378 1.45 9.23 2.90
N GLN A 379 1.05 10.20 3.71
CA GLN A 379 1.94 11.27 4.19
C GLN A 379 2.87 10.79 5.31
N LYS A 380 2.54 9.71 6.02
CA LYS A 380 3.32 9.15 7.12
C LYS A 380 4.39 8.17 6.64
N PHE A 381 4.25 7.64 5.42
CA PHE A 381 5.18 6.67 4.83
C PHE A 381 6.66 7.08 4.94
N SER A 382 6.98 8.36 4.75
CA SER A 382 8.37 8.83 4.85
C SER A 382 8.98 8.71 6.25
N LYS A 383 8.15 8.65 7.30
CA LYS A 383 8.61 8.51 8.69
C LYS A 383 8.87 7.03 9.04
N ILE A 384 8.00 6.13 8.60
CA ILE A 384 8.02 4.71 8.98
C ILE A 384 8.83 3.83 8.03
N SER A 385 9.07 4.26 6.80
CA SER A 385 9.65 3.41 5.74
C SER A 385 11.06 2.90 6.06
N LYS A 386 11.88 3.68 6.79
CA LYS A 386 13.22 3.23 7.22
C LYS A 386 13.15 2.07 8.22
N GLU A 387 12.27 2.20 9.22
CA GLU A 387 12.06 1.17 10.24
C GLU A 387 11.54 -0.13 9.61
N LEU A 388 10.58 -0.01 8.67
CA LEU A 388 10.05 -1.15 7.92
C LEU A 388 11.14 -1.81 7.06
N LEU A 389 11.99 -1.02 6.40
CA LEU A 389 13.09 -1.54 5.59
C LEU A 389 14.07 -2.37 6.44
N GLU A 390 14.48 -1.85 7.60
CA GLU A 390 15.36 -2.56 8.54
C GLU A 390 14.71 -3.84 9.07
N GLN A 391 13.42 -3.77 9.42
CA GLN A 391 12.66 -4.92 9.88
C GLN A 391 12.62 -6.03 8.84
N TYR A 392 12.31 -5.70 7.57
CA TYR A 392 12.21 -6.70 6.51
C TYR A 392 13.56 -7.29 6.13
N LEU A 393 14.61 -6.48 6.06
CA LEU A 393 15.97 -6.99 5.79
C LEU A 393 16.46 -7.92 6.91
N SER A 394 16.18 -7.56 8.16
CA SER A 394 16.52 -8.38 9.32
C SER A 394 15.70 -9.69 9.33
N GLY A 395 14.42 -9.63 8.95
CA GLY A 395 13.57 -10.82 8.76
C GLY A 395 14.14 -11.77 7.71
N ILE A 396 14.46 -11.27 6.51
CA ILE A 396 15.06 -12.08 5.43
C ILE A 396 16.35 -12.75 5.93
N LYS A 397 17.26 -11.98 6.53
CA LYS A 397 18.54 -12.50 7.03
C LYS A 397 18.34 -13.59 8.09
N TYR A 398 17.50 -13.33 9.08
CA TYR A 398 17.23 -14.26 10.17
C TYR A 398 16.71 -15.61 9.65
N TYR A 399 15.71 -15.58 8.77
CA TYR A 399 15.13 -16.82 8.25
C TYR A 399 16.04 -17.51 7.22
N SER A 400 17.03 -16.82 6.64
CA SER A 400 18.03 -17.40 5.74
C SER A 400 19.14 -18.15 6.49
N GLU A 401 19.60 -17.63 7.63
CA GLU A 401 20.76 -18.16 8.37
C GLU A 401 20.38 -19.25 9.41
N SER A 402 19.11 -19.34 9.82
CA SER A 402 18.69 -20.08 11.02
C SER A 402 18.36 -21.59 10.84
N TYR A 403 18.76 -22.25 9.75
CA TYR A 403 18.42 -23.68 9.56
C TYR A 403 19.62 -24.61 9.34
N PRO A 404 20.13 -25.24 10.42
CA PRO A 404 20.94 -26.45 10.31
C PRO A 404 20.10 -27.61 9.74
N GLN A 405 20.69 -28.35 8.80
CA GLN A 405 20.23 -29.63 8.29
C GLN A 405 19.70 -30.55 9.42
N GLY A 406 18.38 -30.71 9.63
CA GLY A 406 17.94 -31.58 10.75
C GLY A 406 16.48 -32.00 10.93
N CYS A 407 15.46 -31.20 10.58
CA CYS A 407 14.05 -31.58 10.83
C CYS A 407 13.19 -31.28 9.59
N SER A 408 12.39 -32.24 9.11
CA SER A 408 11.69 -32.16 7.82
C SER A 408 10.45 -31.26 7.83
N ASP A 409 9.79 -31.11 8.97
CA ASP A 409 8.45 -30.51 9.02
C ASP A 409 8.49 -28.99 9.27
N THR A 410 9.67 -28.44 9.62
CA THR A 410 9.91 -27.01 9.86
C THR A 410 10.57 -26.29 8.67
N LYS A 411 10.91 -27.01 7.59
CA LYS A 411 11.62 -26.46 6.42
C LYS A 411 10.77 -25.51 5.58
N THR A 412 9.46 -25.75 5.50
CA THR A 412 8.53 -24.96 4.68
C THR A 412 8.19 -23.62 5.34
N GLY A 413 7.98 -23.59 6.66
CA GLY A 413 7.63 -22.36 7.38
C GLY A 413 8.68 -21.25 7.30
N GLY A 414 9.97 -21.62 7.30
CA GLY A 414 11.07 -20.66 7.09
C GLY A 414 11.05 -20.02 5.70
N ILE A 415 10.83 -20.83 4.66
CA ILE A 415 10.77 -20.38 3.27
C ILE A 415 9.56 -19.45 3.04
N GLU A 416 8.38 -19.82 3.53
CA GLU A 416 7.18 -18.98 3.39
C GLU A 416 7.33 -17.63 4.12
N THR A 417 7.99 -17.63 5.27
CA THR A 417 8.30 -16.38 5.99
C THR A 417 9.31 -15.51 5.24
N GLN A 418 10.31 -16.11 4.59
CA GLN A 418 11.23 -15.38 3.70
C GLN A 418 10.47 -14.77 2.52
N LYS A 419 9.59 -15.53 1.86
CA LYS A 419 8.74 -15.02 0.76
C LYS A 419 7.89 -13.85 1.22
N PHE A 420 7.31 -13.92 2.42
CA PHE A 420 6.55 -12.82 3.01
C PHE A 420 7.40 -11.55 3.15
N PHE A 421 8.58 -11.63 3.77
CA PHE A 421 9.44 -10.45 3.95
C PHE A 421 9.98 -9.90 2.63
N LEU A 422 10.33 -10.77 1.69
CA LEU A 422 10.77 -10.36 0.36
C LEU A 422 9.63 -9.65 -0.39
N ASN A 423 8.40 -10.16 -0.29
CA ASN A 423 7.25 -9.52 -0.90
C ASN A 423 6.95 -8.15 -0.27
N CYS A 424 7.05 -8.04 1.07
CA CYS A 424 6.96 -6.76 1.77
C CYS A 424 8.04 -5.77 1.30
N LEU A 425 9.25 -6.25 1.05
CA LEU A 425 10.34 -5.45 0.50
C LEU A 425 10.06 -4.98 -0.94
N CYS A 426 9.50 -5.85 -1.80
CA CYS A 426 9.04 -5.47 -3.15
C CYS A 426 8.04 -4.31 -3.09
N LEU A 427 6.98 -4.45 -2.28
CA LEU A 427 5.96 -3.42 -2.13
C LEU A 427 6.54 -2.11 -1.55
N LEU A 428 7.42 -2.21 -0.55
CA LEU A 428 8.05 -1.05 0.09
C LEU A 428 8.92 -0.25 -0.90
N LEU A 429 9.86 -0.93 -1.57
CA LEU A 429 10.79 -0.28 -2.51
C LEU A 429 10.07 0.30 -3.74
N ALA A 430 8.95 -0.30 -4.14
CA ALA A 430 8.16 0.20 -5.26
C ALA A 430 7.52 1.57 -4.99
N ARG A 431 7.32 1.96 -3.73
CA ARG A 431 6.72 3.24 -3.33
C ARG A 431 7.71 4.40 -3.26
N PHE A 432 9.00 4.14 -3.28
CA PHE A 432 10.01 5.19 -3.29
C PHE A 432 10.10 5.83 -4.67
N GLU A 433 9.98 7.15 -4.75
CA GLU A 433 10.05 7.93 -5.99
C GLU A 433 11.15 9.01 -5.90
N GLY A 434 11.84 9.25 -7.03
CA GLY A 434 12.88 10.26 -7.17
C GLY A 434 13.97 10.20 -6.10
N ASN A 435 14.37 11.37 -5.59
CA ASN A 435 15.46 11.54 -4.62
C ASN A 435 15.29 10.72 -3.32
N LYS A 436 14.06 10.34 -2.95
CA LYS A 436 13.84 9.47 -1.77
C LYS A 436 14.38 8.06 -2.01
N PHE A 437 14.27 7.55 -3.23
CA PHE A 437 14.81 6.24 -3.59
C PHE A 437 16.34 6.25 -3.51
N GLU A 438 16.99 7.26 -4.09
CA GLU A 438 18.44 7.42 -4.05
C GLU A 438 18.96 7.58 -2.62
N SER A 439 18.36 8.45 -1.82
CA SER A 439 18.77 8.64 -0.41
C SER A 439 18.66 7.35 0.40
N THR A 440 17.62 6.55 0.15
CA THR A 440 17.42 5.25 0.82
C THR A 440 18.44 4.22 0.34
N LEU A 441 18.72 4.16 -0.98
CA LEU A 441 19.76 3.29 -1.53
C LEU A 441 21.16 3.70 -1.08
N SER A 442 21.44 4.99 -0.89
CA SER A 442 22.73 5.45 -0.37
C SER A 442 22.96 4.98 1.06
N GLU A 443 21.92 5.04 1.89
CA GLU A 443 21.98 4.66 3.30
C GLU A 443 21.95 3.14 3.51
N PHE A 444 21.10 2.42 2.77
CA PHE A 444 20.84 0.99 2.98
C PHE A 444 21.41 0.08 1.89
N GLY A 445 21.92 0.62 0.78
CA GLY A 445 22.38 -0.15 -0.38
C GLY A 445 23.41 -1.21 -0.05
N MET A 446 24.38 -0.86 0.81
CA MET A 446 25.43 -1.78 1.26
C MET A 446 24.90 -2.92 2.15
N LYS A 447 23.72 -2.78 2.75
CA LYS A 447 23.03 -3.88 3.47
C LYS A 447 22.08 -4.64 2.54
N LEU A 448 21.36 -3.91 1.68
CA LEU A 448 20.35 -4.42 0.77
C LEU A 448 20.96 -5.35 -0.28
N VAL A 449 22.00 -4.90 -0.99
CA VAL A 449 22.58 -5.63 -2.12
C VAL A 449 23.16 -6.98 -1.66
N PRO A 450 24.03 -7.08 -0.64
CA PRO A 450 24.53 -8.38 -0.19
C PRO A 450 23.44 -9.32 0.32
N CYS A 451 22.42 -8.76 1.01
CA CYS A 451 21.28 -9.54 1.48
C CYS A 451 20.52 -10.18 0.30
N LEU A 452 20.23 -9.41 -0.74
CA LEU A 452 19.54 -9.89 -1.95
C LEU A 452 20.40 -10.85 -2.77
N LEU A 453 21.70 -10.58 -2.93
CA LEU A 453 22.62 -11.49 -3.63
C LEU A 453 22.66 -12.87 -2.95
N HIS A 454 22.64 -12.91 -1.61
CA HIS A 454 22.56 -14.16 -0.88
C HIS A 454 21.27 -14.94 -1.19
N GLN A 455 20.14 -14.24 -1.35
CA GLN A 455 18.85 -14.87 -1.67
C GLN A 455 18.80 -15.46 -3.10
N LEU A 456 19.57 -14.93 -4.06
CA LEU A 456 19.60 -15.47 -5.43
C LEU A 456 20.09 -16.92 -5.49
N ARG A 457 20.89 -17.35 -4.51
CA ARG A 457 21.37 -18.73 -4.38
C ARG A 457 20.33 -19.69 -3.80
N SER A 458 19.15 -19.20 -3.46
CA SER A 458 18.04 -20.03 -2.98
C SER A 458 17.57 -20.99 -4.08
N ASN A 459 17.27 -22.24 -3.69
CA ASN A 459 16.66 -23.23 -4.59
C ASN A 459 15.16 -22.97 -4.85
N ASN A 460 14.58 -21.91 -4.26
CA ASN A 460 13.18 -21.57 -4.43
C ASN A 460 13.01 -20.52 -5.54
N GLU A 461 12.24 -20.88 -6.57
CA GLU A 461 12.00 -20.02 -7.75
C GLU A 461 11.21 -18.74 -7.41
N ASP A 462 10.26 -18.78 -6.48
CA ASP A 462 9.50 -17.58 -6.08
C ASP A 462 10.43 -16.55 -5.39
N ILE A 463 11.39 -17.02 -4.58
CA ILE A 463 12.38 -16.16 -3.91
C ILE A 463 13.31 -15.54 -4.95
N SER A 464 13.89 -16.34 -5.85
CA SER A 464 14.82 -15.82 -6.86
C SER A 464 14.13 -14.84 -7.82
N GLU A 465 12.88 -15.13 -8.23
CA GLU A 465 12.09 -14.24 -9.08
C GLU A 465 11.77 -12.90 -8.38
N GLY A 466 11.41 -12.93 -7.09
CA GLY A 466 11.19 -11.73 -6.29
C GLY A 466 12.46 -10.86 -6.19
N VAL A 467 13.62 -11.49 -5.98
CA VAL A 467 14.91 -10.80 -5.92
C VAL A 467 15.29 -10.19 -7.27
N ILE A 468 15.11 -10.92 -8.38
CA ILE A 468 15.33 -10.40 -9.73
C ILE A 468 14.45 -9.16 -9.96
N ALA A 469 13.17 -9.21 -9.58
CA ALA A 469 12.27 -8.08 -9.74
C ALA A 469 12.75 -6.83 -9.00
N ILE A 470 13.25 -7.00 -7.77
CA ILE A 470 13.86 -5.89 -7.00
C ILE A 470 15.10 -5.36 -7.71
N PHE A 471 16.03 -6.22 -8.13
CA PHE A 471 17.23 -5.77 -8.85
C PHE A 471 16.90 -5.05 -10.15
N LYS A 472 15.96 -5.57 -10.96
CA LYS A 472 15.50 -4.89 -12.18
C LYS A 472 14.99 -3.48 -11.89
N ALA A 473 14.21 -3.32 -10.82
CA ALA A 473 13.70 -2.02 -10.42
C ALA A 473 14.80 -1.06 -9.91
N VAL A 474 15.76 -1.58 -9.15
CA VAL A 474 16.92 -0.81 -8.67
C VAL A 474 17.77 -0.34 -9.84
N LEU A 475 18.15 -1.25 -10.73
CA LEU A 475 18.97 -0.94 -11.91
C LEU A 475 18.26 0.06 -12.83
N PHE A 476 16.97 -0.14 -13.11
CA PHE A 476 16.20 0.78 -13.96
C PHE A 476 16.09 2.19 -13.38
N LYS A 477 15.84 2.31 -12.06
CA LYS A 477 15.74 3.63 -11.42
C LYS A 477 17.08 4.36 -11.41
N LEU A 478 18.19 3.65 -11.12
CA LEU A 478 19.54 4.23 -11.19
C LEU A 478 19.88 4.73 -12.60
N GLN A 479 19.48 4.02 -13.66
CA GLN A 479 19.69 4.46 -15.05
C GLN A 479 18.85 5.67 -15.45
N SER A 480 17.59 5.74 -15.02
CA SER A 480 16.66 6.81 -15.41
C SER A 480 17.03 8.20 -14.87
N GLN A 481 17.98 8.26 -13.92
CA GLN A 481 18.38 9.47 -13.21
C GLN A 481 19.85 9.87 -13.49
N SER A 482 20.42 9.41 -14.62
CA SER A 482 21.85 9.50 -15.02
C SER A 482 22.42 10.93 -15.17
N GLY A 483 22.45 11.68 -14.08
CA GLY A 483 23.11 12.96 -13.94
C GLY A 483 23.71 13.21 -12.55
N ASP A 484 23.61 12.25 -11.62
CA ASP A 484 24.14 12.34 -10.26
C ASP A 484 25.23 11.28 -10.00
N SER A 485 26.40 11.71 -9.51
CA SER A 485 27.63 10.90 -9.46
C SER A 485 27.50 9.64 -8.60
N PHE A 486 26.65 9.66 -7.57
CA PHE A 486 26.46 8.53 -6.68
C PHE A 486 25.75 7.34 -7.34
N SER A 487 24.75 7.61 -8.18
CA SER A 487 23.94 6.59 -8.85
C SER A 487 24.79 5.74 -9.82
N ASP A 488 25.69 6.41 -10.54
CA ASP A 488 26.67 5.79 -11.43
C ASP A 488 27.68 4.96 -10.64
N THR A 489 28.25 5.49 -9.55
CA THR A 489 29.19 4.77 -8.67
C THR A 489 28.58 3.50 -8.08
N MET A 490 27.35 3.55 -7.54
CA MET A 490 26.74 2.37 -6.92
C MET A 490 26.42 1.25 -7.93
N CYS A 491 25.93 1.62 -9.12
CA CYS A 491 25.60 0.65 -10.17
C CYS A 491 26.87 0.03 -10.76
N VAL A 492 27.83 0.88 -11.16
CA VAL A 492 29.07 0.48 -11.86
C VAL A 492 30.08 -0.19 -10.93
N ASP A 493 30.23 0.29 -9.69
CA ASP A 493 31.31 -0.17 -8.80
C ASP A 493 30.88 -1.27 -7.82
N VAL A 494 29.56 -1.44 -7.57
CA VAL A 494 29.07 -2.39 -6.56
C VAL A 494 28.14 -3.44 -7.15
N VAL A 495 27.00 -3.03 -7.72
CA VAL A 495 25.94 -3.98 -8.11
C VAL A 495 26.36 -4.84 -9.30
N ILE A 496 26.80 -4.23 -10.40
CA ILE A 496 27.16 -4.96 -11.62
C ILE A 496 28.37 -5.88 -11.40
N PRO A 497 29.49 -5.45 -10.79
CA PRO A 497 30.61 -6.34 -10.49
C PRO A 497 30.21 -7.54 -9.61
N SER A 498 29.33 -7.32 -8.62
CA SER A 498 28.85 -8.39 -7.74
C SER A 498 27.99 -9.42 -8.49
N LEU A 499 27.14 -8.96 -9.42
CA LEU A 499 26.34 -9.86 -10.26
C LEU A 499 27.22 -10.65 -11.24
N LEU A 500 28.24 -10.01 -11.81
CA LEU A 500 29.20 -10.65 -12.71
C LEU A 500 30.04 -11.72 -11.99
N HIS A 501 30.46 -11.49 -10.74
CA HIS A 501 31.16 -12.49 -9.93
C HIS A 501 30.31 -13.74 -9.69
N LEU A 502 28.99 -13.61 -9.62
CA LEU A 502 28.11 -14.78 -9.47
C LEU A 502 28.01 -15.63 -10.75
N LEU A 503 28.50 -15.15 -11.89
CA LEU A 503 28.69 -15.98 -13.09
C LEU A 503 29.95 -16.85 -13.03
N ASP A 504 30.82 -16.68 -12.04
CA ASP A 504 32.06 -17.46 -11.94
C ASP A 504 31.82 -18.90 -11.43
N GLU A 505 30.67 -19.14 -10.78
CA GLU A 505 30.24 -20.45 -10.30
C GLU A 505 28.95 -20.88 -11.03
N ARG A 506 28.78 -22.18 -11.33
CA ARG A 506 27.53 -22.70 -11.91
C ARG A 506 26.61 -23.23 -10.83
N ASP A 507 26.04 -22.31 -10.04
CA ASP A 507 25.08 -22.60 -8.98
C ASP A 507 23.62 -22.36 -9.42
N GLY A 508 22.67 -22.52 -8.49
CA GLY A 508 21.24 -22.28 -8.75
C GLY A 508 20.90 -20.84 -9.12
N ALA A 509 21.79 -19.87 -8.86
CA ALA A 509 21.57 -18.46 -9.11
C ALA A 509 21.86 -18.07 -10.57
N VAL A 510 22.70 -18.82 -11.29
CA VAL A 510 23.15 -18.45 -12.64
C VAL A 510 22.01 -18.18 -13.59
N LYS A 511 20.99 -19.04 -13.63
CA LYS A 511 19.84 -18.84 -14.54
C LYS A 511 19.15 -17.50 -14.29
N ALA A 512 18.93 -17.17 -13.00
CA ALA A 512 18.30 -15.93 -12.58
C ALA A 512 19.16 -14.69 -12.94
N ILE A 513 20.46 -14.81 -12.74
CA ILE A 513 21.42 -13.74 -12.97
C ILE A 513 21.65 -13.50 -14.46
N SER A 514 21.68 -14.56 -15.26
CA SER A 514 21.78 -14.45 -16.72
C SER A 514 20.61 -13.64 -17.29
N VAL A 515 19.38 -13.87 -16.80
CA VAL A 515 18.20 -13.09 -17.20
C VAL A 515 18.31 -11.63 -16.75
N LEU A 516 18.81 -11.38 -15.55
CA LEU A 516 18.98 -10.03 -15.00
C LEU A 516 20.03 -9.23 -15.78
N LEU A 517 21.21 -9.81 -16.01
CA LEU A 517 22.30 -9.17 -16.75
C LEU A 517 21.96 -8.99 -18.23
N ALA A 518 21.28 -9.95 -18.85
CA ALA A 518 20.79 -9.79 -20.22
C ALA A 518 19.79 -8.63 -20.34
N ASP A 519 18.81 -8.53 -19.43
CA ASP A 519 17.84 -7.42 -19.40
C ASP A 519 18.54 -6.07 -19.18
N TYR A 520 19.57 -6.03 -18.33
CA TYR A 520 20.39 -4.84 -18.10
C TYR A 520 21.16 -4.43 -19.38
N CYS A 521 21.91 -5.36 -19.98
CA CYS A 521 22.67 -5.11 -21.21
C CYS A 521 21.79 -4.73 -22.39
N PHE A 522 20.55 -5.25 -22.45
CA PHE A 522 19.62 -4.95 -23.53
C PHE A 522 19.02 -3.54 -23.46
N LYS A 523 18.93 -2.97 -22.25
CA LYS A 523 18.37 -1.63 -22.00
C LYS A 523 19.43 -0.55 -21.88
N ASN A 524 20.61 -0.89 -21.38
CA ASN A 524 21.68 0.06 -21.13
C ASN A 524 22.50 0.30 -22.40
N ALA A 525 22.70 1.57 -22.75
CA ALA A 525 23.59 1.94 -23.85
C ALA A 525 25.07 1.78 -23.50
N ASP A 526 25.42 1.80 -22.20
CA ASP A 526 26.79 1.52 -21.75
C ASP A 526 27.07 0.01 -21.83
N ASN A 527 27.89 -0.36 -22.83
CA ASN A 527 28.24 -1.73 -23.15
C ASN A 527 29.27 -2.35 -22.20
N ASN A 528 29.74 -1.64 -21.16
CA ASN A 528 30.77 -2.15 -20.23
C ASN A 528 30.44 -3.53 -19.65
N CYS A 529 29.20 -3.75 -19.20
CA CYS A 529 28.77 -5.05 -18.66
C CYS A 529 28.80 -6.16 -19.74
N LEU A 530 28.33 -5.86 -20.95
CA LEU A 530 28.30 -6.81 -22.05
C LEU A 530 29.71 -7.14 -22.55
N SER A 531 30.60 -6.15 -22.62
CA SER A 531 32.01 -6.33 -22.97
C SER A 531 32.70 -7.30 -22.01
N GLU A 532 32.44 -7.15 -20.71
CA GLU A 532 32.99 -8.06 -19.70
C GLU A 532 32.42 -9.49 -19.82
N VAL A 533 31.12 -9.63 -20.12
CA VAL A 533 30.50 -10.95 -20.41
C VAL A 533 31.14 -11.61 -21.64
N LEU A 534 31.39 -10.83 -22.70
CA LEU A 534 32.06 -11.30 -23.92
C LEU A 534 33.53 -11.66 -23.66
N GLN A 535 34.23 -10.91 -22.80
CA GLN A 535 35.58 -11.26 -22.39
C GLN A 535 35.61 -12.59 -21.64
N ARG A 536 34.69 -12.81 -20.68
CA ARG A 536 34.55 -14.10 -19.99
C ARG A 536 34.21 -15.24 -20.95
N LEU A 537 33.45 -14.99 -22.02
CA LEU A 537 33.12 -15.99 -23.05
C LEU A 537 34.36 -16.47 -23.84
N VAL A 538 35.29 -15.56 -24.13
CA VAL A 538 36.48 -15.85 -24.96
C VAL A 538 37.66 -16.35 -24.13
N SER A 539 37.90 -15.78 -22.95
CA SER A 539 39.11 -16.04 -22.15
C SER A 539 38.85 -16.62 -20.76
N GLY A 540 37.59 -16.89 -20.41
CA GLY A 540 37.23 -17.45 -19.10
C GLY A 540 37.50 -18.95 -18.96
N THR A 541 37.27 -19.46 -17.75
CA THR A 541 37.20 -20.90 -17.49
C THR A 541 35.99 -21.52 -18.18
N THR A 542 35.97 -22.84 -18.39
CA THR A 542 34.82 -23.56 -18.96
C THR A 542 33.49 -23.15 -18.30
N VAL A 543 33.46 -23.01 -16.96
CA VAL A 543 32.26 -22.59 -16.23
C VAL A 543 31.84 -21.16 -16.58
N GLN A 544 32.76 -20.21 -16.50
CA GLN A 544 32.50 -18.80 -16.85
C GLN A 544 31.99 -18.65 -18.28
N ARG A 545 32.56 -19.44 -19.20
CA ARG A 545 32.18 -19.40 -20.62
C ARG A 545 30.77 -19.91 -20.86
N LEU A 546 30.36 -20.96 -20.16
CA LEU A 546 28.99 -21.47 -20.22
C LEU A 546 27.99 -20.48 -19.63
N ASN A 547 28.32 -19.89 -18.49
CA ASN A 547 27.44 -18.91 -17.85
C ASN A 547 27.33 -17.63 -18.69
N SER A 548 28.43 -17.16 -19.30
CA SER A 548 28.40 -16.09 -20.30
C SER A 548 27.57 -16.45 -21.52
N MET A 549 27.64 -17.70 -22.00
CA MET A 549 26.81 -18.17 -23.11
C MET A 549 25.32 -18.10 -22.77
N ASP A 550 24.95 -18.44 -21.53
CA ASP A 550 23.57 -18.35 -21.05
C ASP A 550 23.08 -16.89 -21.04
N VAL A 551 23.92 -15.91 -20.66
CA VAL A 551 23.60 -14.46 -20.76
C VAL A 551 23.38 -14.05 -22.22
N ILE A 552 24.31 -14.39 -23.12
CA ILE A 552 24.21 -14.03 -24.55
C ILE A 552 22.99 -14.68 -25.20
N SER A 553 22.66 -15.90 -24.80
CA SER A 553 21.44 -16.59 -25.24
C SER A 553 20.20 -15.78 -24.92
N GLU A 554 20.11 -15.28 -23.70
CA GLU A 554 18.97 -14.47 -23.27
C GLU A 554 18.91 -13.12 -23.99
N VAL A 555 20.05 -12.46 -24.24
CA VAL A 555 20.11 -11.22 -25.06
C VAL A 555 19.58 -11.46 -26.47
N ILE A 556 19.95 -12.59 -27.11
CA ILE A 556 19.44 -12.98 -28.44
C ILE A 556 17.95 -13.33 -28.39
N LEU A 557 17.47 -13.96 -27.32
CA LEU A 557 16.05 -14.25 -27.14
C LEU A 557 15.23 -12.96 -27.03
N MET A 558 15.73 -11.97 -26.29
CA MET A 558 15.10 -10.65 -26.15
C MET A 558 15.06 -9.88 -27.47
N SER A 559 16.01 -10.11 -28.39
CA SER A 559 16.08 -9.40 -29.67
C SER A 559 15.16 -9.91 -30.78
N LYS A 560 14.38 -10.98 -30.53
CA LYS A 560 13.44 -11.55 -31.52
C LYS A 560 12.43 -10.54 -32.08
N HIS A 561 12.07 -9.53 -31.30
CA HIS A 561 11.08 -8.52 -31.67
C HIS A 561 11.69 -7.12 -31.89
N SER A 562 12.89 -6.87 -31.37
CA SER A 562 13.58 -5.58 -31.49
C SER A 562 15.10 -5.77 -31.52
N PHE A 563 15.76 -5.18 -32.51
CA PHE A 563 17.23 -5.17 -32.63
C PHE A 563 17.77 -3.80 -32.22
N PRO A 564 18.06 -3.58 -30.93
CA PRO A 564 18.63 -2.30 -30.48
C PRO A 564 20.01 -2.06 -31.10
N SER A 565 20.23 -0.83 -31.58
CA SER A 565 21.46 -0.43 -32.29
C SER A 565 22.67 -0.23 -31.37
N HIS A 566 22.46 -0.04 -30.06
CA HIS A 566 23.55 0.14 -29.10
C HIS A 566 24.27 -1.18 -28.79
N ILE A 567 23.60 -2.33 -28.98
CA ILE A 567 24.22 -3.64 -28.76
C ILE A 567 25.28 -3.90 -29.86
N PRO A 568 26.51 -4.27 -29.48
CA PRO A 568 27.62 -4.55 -30.40
C PRO A 568 27.46 -5.95 -31.03
N TRP A 569 26.40 -6.13 -31.82
CA TRP A 569 26.06 -7.42 -32.42
C TRP A 569 27.18 -8.07 -33.23
N LYS A 570 28.02 -7.25 -33.87
CA LYS A 570 29.21 -7.73 -34.60
C LYS A 570 30.20 -8.40 -33.66
N GLU A 571 30.48 -7.78 -32.50
CA GLU A 571 31.39 -8.34 -31.51
C GLU A 571 30.84 -9.63 -30.90
N ILE A 572 29.52 -9.68 -30.66
CA ILE A 572 28.85 -10.91 -30.22
C ILE A 572 29.07 -12.03 -31.25
N ALA A 573 28.82 -11.75 -32.54
CA ALA A 573 29.00 -12.73 -33.60
C ALA A 573 30.47 -13.18 -33.72
N ASP A 574 31.43 -12.25 -33.66
CA ASP A 574 32.86 -12.55 -33.72
C ASP A 574 33.31 -13.43 -32.54
N CYS A 575 32.80 -13.17 -31.32
CA CYS A 575 33.07 -14.00 -30.15
C CYS A 575 32.46 -15.39 -30.28
N LEU A 576 31.19 -15.51 -30.71
CA LEU A 576 30.55 -16.81 -30.95
C LEU A 576 31.32 -17.63 -32.01
N LEU A 577 31.79 -17.01 -33.09
CA LEU A 577 32.57 -17.71 -34.11
C LEU A 577 33.89 -18.26 -33.58
N LYS A 578 34.56 -17.55 -32.66
CA LYS A 578 35.76 -18.07 -31.98
C LYS A 578 35.43 -19.35 -31.21
N CYS A 579 34.29 -19.39 -30.52
CA CYS A 579 33.84 -20.56 -29.75
C CYS A 579 33.51 -21.80 -30.61
N ILE A 580 33.24 -21.67 -31.92
CA ILE A 580 33.06 -22.83 -32.81
C ILE A 580 34.37 -23.59 -33.01
N GLY A 581 35.50 -22.86 -33.07
CA GLY A 581 36.82 -23.42 -33.34
C GLY A 581 37.41 -24.21 -32.18
N GLU A 582 36.69 -24.33 -31.06
CA GLU A 582 37.24 -24.84 -29.81
C GLU A 582 36.98 -26.31 -29.57
N GLU A 583 37.86 -26.94 -28.79
CA GLU A 583 37.84 -28.38 -28.50
C GLU A 583 36.63 -28.82 -27.69
N GLU A 584 36.08 -27.96 -26.83
CA GLU A 584 34.95 -28.26 -25.95
C GLU A 584 33.64 -28.44 -26.75
N THR A 585 33.18 -29.70 -26.85
CA THR A 585 32.05 -30.11 -27.68
C THR A 585 30.73 -29.44 -27.27
N TYR A 586 30.49 -29.26 -25.97
CA TYR A 586 29.26 -28.65 -25.45
C TYR A 586 29.15 -27.17 -25.82
N ILE A 587 30.23 -26.38 -25.64
CA ILE A 587 30.27 -24.97 -26.04
C ILE A 587 30.04 -24.85 -27.55
N ARG A 588 30.69 -25.70 -28.35
CA ARG A 588 30.54 -25.71 -29.80
C ARG A 588 29.09 -25.95 -30.25
N GLN A 589 28.41 -26.90 -29.60
CA GLN A 589 27.02 -27.22 -29.89
C GLN A 589 26.09 -26.05 -29.54
N GLN A 590 26.18 -25.52 -28.32
CA GLN A 590 25.34 -24.39 -27.87
C GLN A 590 25.57 -23.15 -28.76
N THR A 591 26.83 -22.88 -29.12
CA THR A 591 27.20 -21.81 -30.06
C THR A 591 26.55 -21.99 -31.44
N SER A 592 26.56 -23.22 -31.97
CA SER A 592 25.93 -23.54 -33.26
C SER A 592 24.41 -23.29 -33.24
N GLU A 593 23.75 -23.65 -32.13
CA GLU A 593 22.32 -23.40 -31.93
C GLU A 593 22.00 -21.90 -31.83
N LEU A 594 22.83 -21.13 -31.11
CA LEU A 594 22.69 -19.68 -30.98
C LEU A 594 22.88 -18.94 -32.29
N LEU A 595 23.87 -19.33 -33.09
CA LEU A 595 24.08 -18.72 -34.40
C LEU A 595 22.92 -18.97 -35.37
N LYS A 596 22.20 -20.09 -35.21
CA LYS A 596 20.95 -20.34 -35.97
C LYS A 596 19.80 -19.44 -35.52
N SER A 597 19.76 -19.05 -34.24
CA SER A 597 18.65 -18.27 -33.68
C SER A 597 18.79 -16.76 -33.90
N ILE A 598 20.00 -16.27 -34.17
CA ILE A 598 20.22 -14.89 -34.63
C ILE A 598 19.54 -14.73 -36.00
N GLY A 599 18.52 -13.89 -36.10
CA GLY A 599 17.84 -13.59 -37.36
C GLY A 599 18.74 -12.78 -38.30
N TRP A 600 19.52 -13.47 -39.15
CA TRP A 600 20.45 -12.86 -40.11
C TRP A 600 19.77 -11.91 -41.12
N SER A 601 18.44 -12.00 -41.27
CA SER A 601 17.64 -11.15 -42.15
C SER A 601 17.66 -9.66 -41.79
N SER A 602 18.01 -9.30 -40.54
CA SER A 602 18.14 -7.90 -40.10
C SER A 602 19.57 -7.35 -40.25
N PHE A 603 20.57 -8.22 -40.47
CA PHE A 603 21.98 -7.86 -40.67
C PHE A 603 22.28 -7.52 -42.13
N CYS A 604 21.49 -6.61 -42.73
CA CYS A 604 21.66 -6.21 -44.12
C CYS A 604 22.82 -5.20 -44.35
N PHE A 605 23.66 -4.94 -43.34
CA PHE A 605 24.76 -3.98 -43.42
C PHE A 605 26.07 -4.58 -42.89
N CYS A 606 26.68 -5.50 -43.65
CA CYS A 606 28.14 -5.61 -43.78
C CYS A 606 28.53 -6.84 -44.63
N THR A 607 29.36 -6.62 -45.64
CA THR A 607 30.06 -7.63 -46.47
C THR A 607 30.82 -8.70 -45.66
N HIS A 608 31.06 -8.47 -44.37
CA HIS A 608 31.67 -9.42 -43.44
C HIS A 608 30.74 -10.59 -43.06
N PHE A 609 29.43 -10.38 -42.98
CA PHE A 609 28.48 -11.43 -42.56
C PHE A 609 28.25 -12.51 -43.63
N VAL A 610 28.44 -12.17 -44.91
CA VAL A 610 28.49 -13.14 -46.02
C VAL A 610 29.67 -14.11 -45.85
N LEU A 611 30.83 -13.60 -45.44
CA LEU A 611 32.02 -14.39 -45.11
C LEU A 611 31.83 -15.27 -43.86
N VAL A 612 31.09 -14.77 -42.87
CA VAL A 612 30.71 -15.52 -41.67
C VAL A 612 29.78 -16.68 -42.00
N GLY A 613 28.73 -16.44 -42.81
CA GLY A 613 27.83 -17.49 -43.27
C GLY A 613 28.55 -18.53 -44.12
N LEU A 614 29.50 -18.11 -44.97
CA LEU A 614 30.36 -19.02 -45.75
C LEU A 614 31.27 -19.89 -44.86
N ARG A 615 31.85 -19.34 -43.79
CA ARG A 615 32.63 -20.12 -42.81
C ARG A 615 31.75 -21.10 -42.03
N PHE A 616 30.55 -20.68 -41.62
CA PHE A 616 29.61 -21.55 -40.90
C PHE A 616 29.11 -22.71 -41.76
N ALA A 617 28.79 -22.44 -43.04
CA ALA A 617 28.41 -23.46 -44.01
C ALA A 617 29.55 -24.44 -44.34
N PHE A 618 30.81 -23.99 -44.26
CA PHE A 618 32.00 -24.85 -44.44
C PHE A 618 32.24 -25.78 -43.24
N ILE A 619 31.87 -25.35 -42.02
CA ILE A 619 32.07 -26.12 -40.78
C ILE A 619 30.92 -27.11 -40.52
N CYS A 620 29.67 -26.78 -40.88
CA CYS A 620 28.49 -27.61 -40.56
C CYS A 620 28.11 -28.68 -41.61
N GLY A 621 28.85 -28.82 -42.72
CA GLY A 621 28.53 -29.79 -43.76
C GLY A 621 27.38 -29.34 -44.70
N ARG A 622 27.37 -29.95 -45.89
CA ARG A 622 26.80 -29.47 -47.17
C ARG A 622 25.33 -28.99 -47.22
N ASP A 623 24.50 -29.28 -46.22
CA ASP A 623 23.04 -29.10 -46.36
C ASP A 623 22.55 -27.65 -46.10
N HIS A 624 23.41 -26.78 -45.58
CA HIS A 624 23.08 -25.36 -45.34
C HIS A 624 23.58 -24.40 -46.43
N PHE A 625 24.25 -24.91 -47.47
CA PHE A 625 24.85 -24.08 -48.54
C PHE A 625 23.79 -23.40 -49.43
N LEU A 626 22.59 -24.01 -49.57
CA LEU A 626 21.53 -23.48 -50.45
C LEU A 626 20.79 -22.28 -49.85
N LEU A 627 20.63 -22.20 -48.52
CA LEU A 627 19.88 -21.09 -47.91
C LEU A 627 20.69 -19.78 -47.91
N LEU A 628 22.02 -19.90 -47.80
CA LEU A 628 22.93 -18.75 -47.77
C LEU A 628 23.19 -18.17 -49.18
N ALA A 629 23.15 -19.02 -50.21
CA ALA A 629 23.30 -18.58 -51.61
C ALA A 629 22.11 -17.72 -52.08
N VAL A 630 20.91 -17.94 -51.55
CA VAL A 630 19.71 -17.16 -51.89
C VAL A 630 19.72 -15.78 -51.23
N VAL A 631 20.30 -15.65 -50.03
CA VAL A 631 20.39 -14.38 -49.30
C VAL A 631 21.51 -13.48 -49.82
N CYS A 632 22.55 -14.03 -50.47
CA CYS A 632 23.62 -13.22 -51.08
C CYS A 632 23.31 -12.74 -52.51
N LEU A 633 22.19 -13.17 -53.11
CA LEU A 633 21.77 -12.85 -54.47
C LEU A 633 20.54 -11.90 -54.54
N LEU A 634 20.04 -11.46 -53.38
CA LEU A 634 19.07 -10.38 -53.20
C LEU A 634 19.74 -9.23 -52.45
#